data_AF-A0A849Z4A2-F1
#
_entry.id   AF-A0A849Z4A2-F1
#
_cell.length_a   1.000
_cell.length_b   1.000
_cell.length_c   1.000
_cell.angle_alpha   90.00
_cell.angle_beta   90.00
_cell.angle_gamma   90.00
#
_symmetry.space_group_name_H-M   'P 1'
#
loop_
_entity.id
_entity.type
_entity.pdbx_description
1 polymer ?
#
loop_
_entity_poly.entity_id
_entity_poly.type
_entity_poly.pdbx_seq_one_letter_code
_entity_poly.pdbx_strand_id
1 'polypeptide(L)'
;LSLPMLFMLTAHGLYTNACMKGEECVPTTWDVFYEKWGWMLIFWNLVGVPFVYCFNSYYLLVANPQAPPTWFMALLFVVLFAAYYVWDTSQSQRNRFRMMQRGTYVKRSTFPQLPWGTLSDPEYMTTAGGGTLLVDGWWRYARKIHYTADIVMAFCWALACGFSGVLPYLYPAFFLGMILHRAARDEARCRAKYGADWDRYLAKVPSRFFPSIALVLRTPRTSS
;
A
#
# COMPACT_ATOMS: atom_id res chain seq x y z
N LEU A 1 5.18 -5.42 28.39
CA LEU A 1 4.91 -5.69 26.96
C LEU A 1 6.24 -6.01 26.28
N SER A 2 6.37 -7.13 25.56
CA SER A 2 7.63 -7.46 24.84
C SER A 2 7.85 -6.53 23.64
N LEU A 3 9.09 -6.33 23.21
CA LEU A 3 9.41 -5.46 22.07
C LEU A 3 8.74 -5.92 20.75
N PRO A 4 8.68 -7.24 20.43
CA PRO A 4 7.86 -7.75 19.33
C PRO A 4 6.37 -7.44 19.45
N MET A 5 5.81 -7.54 20.66
CA MET A 5 4.39 -7.23 20.87
C MET A 5 4.12 -5.72 20.69
N LEU A 6 5.01 -4.85 21.18
CA LEU A 6 4.93 -3.41 20.95
C LEU A 6 5.00 -3.09 19.45
N PHE A 7 5.86 -3.77 18.71
CA PHE A 7 5.95 -3.64 17.25
C PHE A 7 4.62 -4.00 16.58
N MET A 8 4.03 -5.14 16.93
CA MET A 8 2.74 -5.56 16.35
C MET A 8 1.59 -4.60 16.68
N LEU A 9 1.48 -4.14 17.93
CA LEU A 9 0.46 -3.16 18.31
C LEU A 9 0.63 -1.85 17.53
N THR A 10 1.88 -1.40 17.36
CA THR A 10 2.20 -0.21 16.56
C THR A 10 1.78 -0.41 15.11
N ALA A 11 2.17 -1.53 14.51
CA ALA A 11 1.88 -1.83 13.11
C ALA A 11 0.38 -1.95 12.83
N HIS A 12 -0.37 -2.68 13.67
CA HIS A 12 -1.82 -2.79 13.57
C HIS A 12 -2.51 -1.44 13.81
N GLY A 13 -2.03 -0.65 14.77
CA GLY A 13 -2.53 0.69 15.03
C GLY A 13 -2.37 1.62 13.83
N LEU A 14 -1.18 1.64 13.21
CA LEU A 14 -0.90 2.42 12.00
C LEU A 14 -1.80 2.01 10.84
N TYR A 15 -1.92 0.69 10.59
CA TYR A 15 -2.72 0.15 9.48
C TYR A 15 -4.22 0.45 9.68
N THR A 16 -4.75 0.16 10.86
CA THR A 16 -6.15 0.44 11.20
C THR A 16 -6.46 1.93 11.10
N ASN A 17 -5.58 2.78 11.65
CA ASN A 17 -5.75 4.22 11.57
C ASN A 17 -5.75 4.73 10.12
N ALA A 18 -4.91 4.18 9.25
CA ALA A 18 -4.90 4.54 7.83
C ALA A 18 -6.20 4.16 7.11
N CYS A 19 -6.76 2.98 7.42
CA CYS A 19 -8.07 2.58 6.90
C CYS A 19 -9.19 3.54 7.36
N MET A 20 -9.19 3.91 8.65
CA MET A 20 -10.22 4.81 9.20
C MET A 20 -10.08 6.24 8.67
N LYS A 21 -8.86 6.76 8.59
CA LYS A 21 -8.62 8.12 8.14
C LYS A 21 -8.77 8.29 6.63
N GLY A 22 -8.64 7.20 5.87
CA GLY A 22 -8.77 7.14 4.41
C GLY A 22 -10.07 6.47 3.96
N GLU A 23 -11.09 6.42 4.82
CA GLU A 23 -12.39 5.83 4.53
C GLU A 23 -12.97 6.33 3.19
N GLU A 24 -12.82 7.61 2.88
CA GLU A 24 -13.29 8.22 1.62
C GLU A 24 -12.64 7.63 0.36
N CYS A 25 -11.51 6.93 0.53
CA CYS A 25 -10.82 6.26 -0.56
C CYS A 25 -11.35 4.84 -0.83
N VAL A 26 -11.98 4.21 0.16
CA VAL A 26 -12.45 2.81 0.09
C VAL A 26 -13.53 2.59 -0.96
N PRO A 27 -14.51 3.49 -1.16
CA PRO A 27 -15.55 3.31 -2.17
C PRO A 27 -14.99 3.07 -3.56
N THR A 28 -13.80 3.60 -3.89
CA THR A 28 -13.13 3.47 -5.20
C THR A 28 -12.40 2.15 -5.44
N THR A 29 -12.40 1.27 -4.45
CA THR A 29 -11.73 -0.03 -4.53
C THR A 29 -12.49 -1.00 -5.41
N TRP A 30 -11.78 -2.04 -5.84
CA TRP A 30 -12.32 -3.05 -6.72
C TRP A 30 -13.51 -3.79 -6.11
N ASP A 31 -13.38 -4.16 -4.84
CA ASP A 31 -14.34 -4.97 -4.10
C ASP A 31 -15.71 -4.26 -4.01
N VAL A 32 -15.71 -2.92 -3.93
CA VAL A 32 -16.93 -2.10 -3.91
C VAL A 32 -17.49 -1.84 -5.32
N PHE A 33 -16.63 -1.52 -6.30
CA PHE A 33 -17.10 -1.12 -7.64
C PHE A 33 -17.45 -2.29 -8.57
N TYR A 34 -16.82 -3.45 -8.42
CA TYR A 34 -16.85 -4.51 -9.44
C TYR A 34 -17.19 -5.90 -8.91
N GLU A 35 -16.82 -6.23 -7.67
CA GLU A 35 -17.13 -7.56 -7.13
C GLU A 35 -18.57 -7.64 -6.64
N LYS A 36 -19.23 -8.74 -6.98
CA LYS A 36 -20.59 -9.02 -6.51
C LYS A 36 -20.51 -9.52 -5.07
N TRP A 37 -21.38 -8.98 -4.23
CA TRP A 37 -21.48 -9.44 -2.85
C TRP A 37 -21.86 -10.92 -2.78
N GLY A 38 -21.18 -11.67 -1.92
CA GLY A 38 -21.36 -13.11 -1.81
C GLY A 38 -20.44 -13.73 -0.77
N TRP A 39 -20.48 -15.05 -0.66
CA TRP A 39 -19.80 -15.80 0.41
C TRP A 39 -18.30 -15.46 0.53
N MET A 40 -17.57 -15.37 -0.59
CA MET A 40 -16.13 -15.06 -0.56
C MET A 40 -15.83 -13.74 0.15
N LEU A 41 -16.56 -12.68 -0.20
CA LEU A 41 -16.38 -11.36 0.41
C LEU A 41 -16.86 -11.33 1.86
N ILE A 42 -17.97 -12.00 2.18
CA ILE A 42 -18.46 -12.13 3.56
C ILE A 42 -17.42 -12.82 4.44
N PHE A 43 -16.96 -14.00 4.02
CA PHE A 43 -15.98 -14.79 4.74
C PHE A 43 -14.66 -14.01 4.92
N TRP A 44 -14.17 -13.38 3.86
CA TRP A 44 -12.90 -12.66 3.96
C TRP A 44 -12.99 -11.44 4.88
N ASN A 45 -14.09 -10.70 4.88
CA ASN A 45 -14.27 -9.55 5.76
C ASN A 45 -14.52 -9.93 7.22
N LEU A 46 -15.29 -10.99 7.49
CA LEU A 46 -15.68 -11.38 8.85
C LEU A 46 -14.73 -12.38 9.52
N VAL A 47 -14.02 -13.19 8.73
CA VAL A 47 -13.13 -14.24 9.23
C VAL A 47 -11.70 -13.99 8.74
N GLY A 48 -11.50 -13.85 7.43
CA GLY A 48 -10.18 -13.71 6.83
C GLY A 48 -9.35 -12.58 7.47
N VAL A 49 -9.80 -11.35 7.32
CA VAL A 49 -9.10 -10.16 7.84
C VAL A 49 -8.87 -10.24 9.35
N PRO A 50 -9.89 -10.40 10.23
CA PRO A 50 -9.67 -10.33 11.67
C PRO A 50 -8.75 -11.44 12.19
N PHE A 51 -8.90 -12.68 11.74
CA PHE A 51 -8.10 -13.79 12.26
C PHE A 51 -6.71 -13.90 11.64
N VAL A 52 -6.56 -13.63 10.33
CA VAL A 52 -5.25 -13.68 9.67
C VAL A 52 -4.38 -12.50 10.11
N TYR A 53 -4.95 -11.30 10.24
CA TYR A 53 -4.13 -10.12 10.56
C TYR A 53 -3.72 -10.09 12.03
N CYS A 54 -4.54 -10.59 12.96
CA CYS A 54 -4.13 -10.70 14.36
C CYS A 54 -3.21 -11.90 14.65
N PHE A 55 -3.01 -12.79 13.67
CA PHE A 55 -2.30 -14.06 13.86
C PHE A 55 -0.89 -13.88 14.44
N ASN A 56 -0.12 -12.91 13.96
CA ASN A 56 1.25 -12.68 14.44
C ASN A 56 1.27 -12.18 15.89
N SER A 57 0.32 -11.34 16.29
CA SER A 57 0.14 -10.94 17.69
C SER A 57 -0.24 -12.13 18.57
N TYR A 58 -1.18 -12.96 18.10
CA TYR A 58 -1.59 -14.17 18.81
C TYR A 58 -0.44 -15.17 18.97
N TYR A 59 0.34 -15.38 17.92
CA TYR A 59 1.54 -16.23 17.94
C TYR A 59 2.56 -15.74 18.97
N LEU A 60 2.84 -14.44 19.01
CA LEU A 60 3.74 -13.85 20.02
C LEU A 60 3.25 -14.09 21.45
N LEU A 61 1.93 -14.04 21.67
CA LEU A 61 1.33 -14.25 22.98
C LEU A 61 1.41 -15.72 23.43
N VAL A 62 1.09 -16.66 22.53
CA VAL A 62 0.93 -18.08 22.88
C VAL A 62 2.23 -18.86 22.75
N ALA A 63 2.94 -18.70 21.64
CA ALA A 63 4.18 -19.44 21.39
C ALA A 63 5.37 -18.87 22.17
N ASN A 64 5.26 -17.61 22.63
CA ASN A 64 6.31 -16.86 23.33
C ASN A 64 7.71 -17.10 22.72
N PRO A 65 7.87 -16.86 21.40
CA PRO A 65 9.11 -17.16 20.71
C PRO A 65 10.26 -16.31 21.26
N GLN A 66 11.50 -16.78 21.08
CA GLN A 66 12.67 -15.97 21.39
C GLN A 66 12.61 -14.67 20.59
N ALA A 67 12.61 -13.54 21.32
CA ALA A 67 12.57 -12.23 20.70
C ALA A 67 13.83 -12.01 19.84
N PRO A 68 13.69 -11.39 18.66
CA PRO A 68 14.85 -10.96 17.88
C PRO A 68 15.71 -9.97 18.69
N PRO A 69 17.01 -9.84 18.34
CA PRO A 69 17.88 -8.85 18.97
C PRO A 69 17.32 -7.43 18.88
N THR A 70 17.56 -6.62 19.92
CA THR A 70 17.02 -5.24 20.01
C THR A 70 17.40 -4.38 18.81
N TRP A 71 18.62 -4.50 18.28
CA TRP A 71 19.05 -3.76 17.09
C TRP A 71 18.21 -4.12 15.85
N PHE A 72 17.84 -5.38 15.72
CA PHE A 72 17.02 -5.85 14.60
C PHE A 72 15.59 -5.36 14.74
N MET A 73 15.04 -5.39 15.96
CA MET A 73 13.73 -4.80 16.24
C MET A 73 13.71 -3.28 15.95
N ALA A 74 14.76 -2.55 16.33
CA ALA A 74 14.89 -1.12 16.01
C ALA A 74 14.92 -0.88 14.49
N LEU A 75 15.66 -1.70 13.74
CA LEU A 75 15.65 -1.67 12.27
C LEU A 75 14.24 -1.93 11.71
N LEU A 76 13.51 -2.92 12.24
CA LEU A 76 12.15 -3.21 11.80
C LEU A 76 11.21 -2.03 12.04
N PHE A 77 11.32 -1.32 13.16
CA PHE A 77 10.54 -0.09 13.40
C PHE A 77 10.84 0.99 12.35
N VAL A 78 12.12 1.23 12.06
CA VAL A 78 12.52 2.21 11.02
C VAL A 78 11.92 1.83 9.67
N VAL A 79 12.04 0.56 9.27
CA VAL A 79 11.48 0.06 8.01
C VAL A 79 9.96 0.14 8.00
N LEU A 80 9.29 -0.19 9.11
CA LEU A 80 7.83 -0.09 9.25
C LEU A 80 7.36 1.36 9.04
N PHE A 81 7.97 2.33 9.71
CA PHE A 81 7.57 3.73 9.58
C PHE A 81 7.84 4.27 8.17
N ALA A 82 8.97 3.92 7.56
CA ALA A 82 9.29 4.31 6.19
C ALA A 82 8.30 3.70 5.18
N ALA A 83 8.02 2.39 5.30
CA ALA A 83 7.07 1.70 4.44
C ALA A 83 5.64 2.24 4.65
N TYR A 84 5.22 2.46 5.90
CA TYR A 84 3.94 3.08 6.21
C TYR A 84 3.81 4.46 5.58
N TYR A 85 4.84 5.31 5.69
CA TYR A 85 4.83 6.65 5.08
C TYR A 85 4.60 6.56 3.57
N VAL A 86 5.35 5.72 2.86
CA VAL A 86 5.20 5.50 1.41
C VAL A 86 3.81 4.98 1.08
N TRP A 87 3.35 3.94 1.78
CA TRP A 87 2.06 3.29 1.52
C TRP A 87 0.90 4.27 1.71
N ASP A 88 0.86 4.97 2.85
CA ASP A 88 -0.21 5.89 3.23
C ASP A 88 -0.28 7.11 2.29
N THR A 89 0.87 7.74 2.04
CA THR A 89 0.92 8.95 1.20
C THR A 89 0.75 8.62 -0.28
N SER A 90 1.29 7.52 -0.81
CA SER A 90 1.09 7.14 -2.22
C SER A 90 -0.36 6.79 -2.57
N GLN A 91 -1.06 6.11 -1.66
CA GLN A 91 -2.49 5.84 -1.80
C GLN A 91 -3.31 7.14 -1.73
N SER A 92 -3.00 8.00 -0.76
CA SER A 92 -3.63 9.32 -0.63
C SER A 92 -3.45 10.16 -1.90
N GLN A 93 -2.23 10.22 -2.45
CA GLN A 93 -1.94 10.99 -3.67
C GLN A 93 -2.80 10.52 -4.84
N ARG A 94 -2.92 9.19 -5.08
CA ARG A 94 -3.74 8.67 -6.19
C ARG A 94 -5.21 9.03 -6.05
N ASN A 95 -5.78 8.77 -4.87
CA ASN A 95 -7.21 8.90 -4.66
C ASN A 95 -7.60 10.39 -4.62
N ARG A 96 -6.83 11.21 -3.92
CA ARG A 96 -7.06 12.66 -3.85
C ARG A 96 -6.83 13.34 -5.20
N PHE A 97 -5.84 12.92 -5.98
CA PHE A 97 -5.70 13.38 -7.37
C PHE A 97 -6.98 13.16 -8.17
N ARG A 98 -7.56 11.94 -8.09
CA ARG A 98 -8.81 11.63 -8.78
C ARG A 98 -9.99 12.46 -8.27
N MET A 99 -10.07 12.71 -6.96
CA MET A 99 -11.11 13.54 -6.35
C MET A 99 -10.98 15.01 -6.77
N MET A 100 -9.77 15.56 -6.79
CA MET A 100 -9.50 16.94 -7.23
C MET A 100 -9.89 17.13 -8.71
N GLN A 101 -9.53 16.18 -9.58
CA GLN A 101 -9.91 16.17 -10.99
C GLN A 101 -11.44 16.12 -11.21
N ARG A 102 -12.20 15.65 -10.22
CA ARG A 102 -13.67 15.57 -10.26
C ARG A 102 -14.35 16.70 -9.47
N GLY A 103 -13.60 17.57 -8.80
CA GLY A 103 -14.16 18.58 -7.90
C GLY A 103 -14.81 18.01 -6.63
N THR A 104 -14.54 16.75 -6.27
CA THR A 104 -15.15 16.07 -5.11
C THR A 104 -14.19 15.93 -3.93
N TYR A 105 -13.04 16.62 -3.96
CA TYR A 105 -12.06 16.51 -2.89
C TYR A 105 -12.54 17.27 -1.65
N VAL A 106 -12.71 16.54 -0.56
CA VAL A 106 -12.99 17.10 0.77
C VAL A 106 -11.81 16.78 1.68
N LYS A 107 -11.15 17.83 2.20
CA LYS A 107 -10.08 17.66 3.17
C LYS A 107 -10.67 17.25 4.52
N ARG A 108 -10.46 15.99 4.92
CA ARG A 108 -10.89 15.49 6.23
C ARG A 108 -9.92 15.90 7.34
N SER A 109 -10.47 16.27 8.49
CA SER A 109 -9.70 16.50 9.71
C SER A 109 -9.58 15.19 10.47
N THR A 110 -8.52 14.43 10.19
CA THR A 110 -8.22 13.15 10.83
C THR A 110 -6.76 13.15 11.30
N PHE A 111 -6.42 12.30 12.27
CA PHE A 111 -5.10 12.31 12.89
C PHE A 111 -4.40 10.94 12.81
N PRO A 112 -3.07 10.90 12.56
CA PRO A 112 -2.28 11.90 11.86
C PRO A 112 -2.49 11.85 10.34
N GLN A 113 -2.56 13.03 9.72
CA GLN A 113 -2.39 13.19 8.27
C GLN A 113 -0.91 13.38 7.96
N LEU A 114 -0.31 12.46 7.21
CA LEU A 114 1.10 12.54 6.86
C LEU A 114 1.32 13.66 5.83
N PRO A 115 2.45 14.40 5.93
CA PRO A 115 2.80 15.40 4.94
C PRO A 115 3.01 14.75 3.58
N TRP A 116 2.77 15.51 2.51
CA TRP A 116 2.92 15.06 1.12
C TRP A 116 1.92 13.96 0.66
N GLY A 117 0.83 13.75 1.42
CA GLY A 117 -0.28 12.88 0.98
C GLY A 117 -1.20 13.49 -0.09
N THR A 118 -1.10 14.80 -0.34
CA THR A 118 -1.83 15.51 -1.41
C THR A 118 -0.82 16.29 -2.25
N LEU A 119 -0.86 16.13 -3.57
CA LEU A 119 0.02 16.85 -4.50
C LEU A 119 -0.62 18.19 -4.90
N SER A 120 0.18 19.25 -4.96
CA SER A 120 -0.18 20.53 -5.55
C SER A 120 0.26 20.56 -7.00
N ASP A 121 -0.67 20.79 -7.93
CA ASP A 121 -0.43 20.84 -9.38
C ASP A 121 0.42 19.67 -9.94
N PRO A 122 -0.01 18.40 -9.74
CA PRO A 122 0.79 17.25 -10.14
C PRO A 122 0.85 17.05 -11.66
N GLU A 123 1.98 16.56 -12.17
CA GLU A 123 2.06 16.10 -13.57
C GLU A 123 1.16 14.86 -13.80
N TYR A 124 0.31 14.92 -14.82
CA TYR A 124 -0.48 13.80 -15.28
C TYR A 124 -0.49 13.71 -16.81
N MET A 125 -0.82 12.53 -17.31
CA MET A 125 -1.02 12.29 -18.73
C MET A 125 -2.51 12.21 -19.05
N THR A 126 -2.94 12.95 -20.06
CA THR A 126 -4.30 12.88 -20.61
C THR A 126 -4.38 11.77 -21.65
N THR A 127 -5.41 10.93 -21.53
CA THR A 127 -5.72 9.82 -22.42
C THR A 127 -6.67 10.30 -23.52
N ALA A 128 -6.67 9.64 -24.68
CA ALA A 128 -7.55 9.96 -25.81
C ALA A 128 -9.04 9.87 -25.43
N GLY A 129 -9.38 8.99 -24.49
CA GLY A 129 -10.72 8.88 -23.91
C GLY A 129 -11.07 9.95 -22.85
N GLY A 130 -10.29 11.03 -22.72
CA GLY A 130 -10.53 12.13 -21.77
C GLY A 130 -10.21 11.81 -20.31
N GLY A 131 -9.75 10.60 -20.00
CA GLY A 131 -9.28 10.24 -18.66
C GLY A 131 -7.86 10.74 -18.38
N THR A 132 -7.49 10.83 -17.09
CA THR A 132 -6.15 11.24 -16.65
C THR A 132 -5.42 10.12 -15.90
N LEU A 133 -4.10 10.02 -16.11
CA LEU A 133 -3.18 9.08 -15.45
C LEU A 133 -2.08 9.85 -14.72
N LEU A 134 -1.99 9.69 -13.40
CA LEU A 134 -0.99 10.37 -12.57
C LEU A 134 0.41 9.83 -12.88
N VAL A 135 1.35 10.72 -13.20
CA VAL A 135 2.77 10.40 -13.45
C VAL A 135 3.72 11.11 -12.49
N ASP A 136 3.20 11.73 -11.42
CA ASP A 136 3.96 12.48 -10.42
C ASP A 136 3.81 11.89 -9.00
N GLY A 137 4.50 12.47 -8.03
CA GLY A 137 4.56 12.02 -6.65
C GLY A 137 5.22 10.64 -6.56
N TRP A 138 4.65 9.74 -5.75
CA TRP A 138 5.13 8.36 -5.68
C TRP A 138 4.94 7.58 -6.98
N TRP A 139 3.94 7.97 -7.78
CA TRP A 139 3.54 7.28 -9.01
C TRP A 139 4.50 7.51 -10.18
N ARG A 140 5.40 8.49 -10.06
CA ARG A 140 6.52 8.66 -10.99
C ARG A 140 7.54 7.54 -10.85
N TYR A 141 7.74 7.04 -9.62
CA TYR A 141 8.81 6.10 -9.31
C TYR A 141 8.49 4.66 -9.67
N ALA A 142 7.26 4.22 -9.37
CA ALA A 142 6.75 2.92 -9.77
C ALA A 142 5.22 2.89 -9.77
N ARG A 143 4.64 2.15 -10.72
CA ARG A 143 3.18 2.06 -10.91
C ARG A 143 2.45 1.40 -9.75
N LYS A 144 3.16 0.60 -8.93
CA LYS A 144 2.63 -0.19 -7.80
C LYS A 144 3.47 -0.02 -6.55
N ILE A 145 4.06 1.16 -6.34
CA ILE A 145 4.93 1.45 -5.17
C ILE A 145 4.23 1.20 -3.82
N HIS A 146 2.95 1.53 -3.71
CA HIS A 146 2.11 1.20 -2.54
C HIS A 146 2.10 -0.28 -2.24
N TYR A 147 2.01 -1.16 -3.24
CA TYR A 147 2.06 -2.61 -3.02
C TYR A 147 3.42 -3.09 -2.51
N THR A 148 4.51 -2.49 -2.99
CA THR A 148 5.85 -2.78 -2.47
C THR A 148 5.94 -2.44 -0.99
N ALA A 149 5.46 -1.25 -0.61
CA ALA A 149 5.44 -0.82 0.78
C ALA A 149 4.55 -1.72 1.67
N ASP A 150 3.40 -2.14 1.15
CA ASP A 150 2.48 -3.06 1.84
C ASP A 150 3.12 -4.43 2.09
N ILE A 151 3.77 -5.00 1.07
CA ILE A 151 4.51 -6.26 1.19
C ILE A 151 5.63 -6.13 2.25
N VAL A 152 6.40 -5.04 2.21
CA VAL A 152 7.46 -4.80 3.20
C VAL A 152 6.90 -4.75 4.61
N MET A 153 5.79 -4.05 4.84
CA MET A 153 5.12 -4.04 6.14
C MET A 153 4.71 -5.45 6.57
N ALA A 154 4.06 -6.23 5.70
CA ALA A 154 3.64 -7.60 6.00
C ALA A 154 4.82 -8.51 6.39
N PHE A 155 5.96 -8.40 5.69
CA PHE A 155 7.18 -9.13 6.06
C PHE A 155 7.76 -8.65 7.38
N CYS A 156 7.76 -7.35 7.68
CA CYS A 156 8.20 -6.86 8.98
C CYS A 156 7.36 -7.44 10.13
N TRP A 157 6.05 -7.66 9.93
CA TRP A 157 5.19 -8.27 10.95
C TRP A 157 5.60 -9.71 11.24
N ALA A 158 6.00 -10.48 10.23
CA ALA A 158 6.49 -11.84 10.40
C ALA A 158 7.89 -11.87 11.04
N LEU A 159 8.80 -11.02 10.57
CA LEU A 159 10.17 -10.92 11.08
C LEU A 159 10.22 -10.49 12.55
N ALA A 160 9.26 -9.67 13.00
CA ALA A 160 9.13 -9.31 14.41
C ALA A 160 8.86 -10.53 15.31
N CYS A 161 8.24 -11.59 14.79
CA CYS A 161 8.00 -12.84 15.50
C CYS A 161 9.25 -13.75 15.61
N GLY A 162 10.37 -13.37 14.98
CA GLY A 162 11.60 -14.16 14.97
C GLY A 162 11.58 -15.30 13.94
N PHE A 163 12.53 -16.21 14.07
CA PHE A 163 12.83 -17.26 13.09
C PHE A 163 12.58 -18.68 13.60
N SER A 164 12.00 -18.82 14.80
CA SER A 164 11.79 -20.12 15.45
C SER A 164 10.61 -20.92 14.87
N GLY A 165 9.76 -20.30 14.05
CA GLY A 165 8.59 -20.95 13.48
C GLY A 165 8.19 -20.36 12.13
N VAL A 166 7.60 -21.21 11.28
CA VAL A 166 7.16 -20.83 9.92
C VAL A 166 5.80 -20.12 9.90
N LEU A 167 4.98 -20.33 10.95
CA LEU A 167 3.60 -19.84 10.97
C LEU A 167 3.46 -18.32 10.75
N PRO A 168 4.28 -17.44 11.38
CA PRO A 168 4.18 -16.00 11.14
C PRO A 168 4.42 -15.59 9.68
N TYR A 169 5.09 -16.43 8.90
CA TYR A 169 5.44 -16.17 7.50
C TYR A 169 4.35 -16.60 6.51
N LEU A 170 3.33 -17.34 6.97
CA LEU A 170 2.20 -17.72 6.12
C LEU A 170 1.39 -16.50 5.68
N TYR A 171 1.20 -15.51 6.56
CA TYR A 171 0.53 -14.26 6.23
C TYR A 171 1.22 -13.48 5.09
N PRO A 172 2.50 -13.08 5.20
CA PRO A 172 3.16 -12.34 4.12
C PRO A 172 3.29 -13.16 2.83
N ALA A 173 3.44 -14.49 2.91
CA ALA A 173 3.46 -15.35 1.73
C ALA A 173 2.11 -15.33 0.98
N PHE A 174 1.01 -15.52 1.72
CA PHE A 174 -0.34 -15.38 1.16
C PHE A 174 -0.57 -13.97 0.60
N PHE A 175 -0.20 -12.94 1.36
CA PHE A 175 -0.40 -11.54 0.99
C PHE A 175 0.37 -11.15 -0.28
N LEU A 176 1.60 -11.64 -0.43
CA LEU A 176 2.41 -11.47 -1.65
C LEU A 176 1.69 -12.06 -2.87
N GLY A 177 1.21 -13.29 -2.78
CA GLY A 177 0.46 -13.93 -3.87
C GLY A 177 -0.78 -13.13 -4.26
N MET A 178 -1.55 -12.67 -3.26
CA MET A 178 -2.75 -11.86 -3.45
C MET A 178 -2.44 -10.50 -4.10
N ILE A 179 -1.38 -9.81 -3.67
CA ILE A 179 -0.96 -8.53 -4.26
C ILE A 179 -0.47 -8.70 -5.70
N LEU A 180 0.30 -9.75 -5.99
CA LEU A 180 0.77 -10.01 -7.36
C LEU A 180 -0.40 -10.28 -8.30
N HIS A 181 -1.37 -11.09 -7.87
CA HIS A 181 -2.61 -11.33 -8.61
C HIS A 181 -3.41 -10.03 -8.81
N ARG A 182 -3.58 -9.22 -7.75
CA ARG A 182 -4.28 -7.93 -7.79
C ARG A 182 -3.61 -6.96 -8.77
N ALA A 183 -2.28 -6.89 -8.77
CA ALA A 183 -1.51 -6.05 -9.69
C ALA A 183 -1.66 -6.49 -11.15
N ALA A 184 -1.64 -7.80 -11.41
CA ALA A 184 -1.83 -8.34 -12.76
C ALA A 184 -3.23 -8.03 -13.30
N ARG A 185 -4.28 -8.22 -12.48
CA ARG A 185 -5.67 -7.91 -12.83
C ARG A 185 -5.86 -6.43 -13.16
N ASP A 186 -5.30 -5.55 -12.33
CA ASP A 186 -5.39 -4.10 -12.55
C ASP A 186 -4.69 -3.68 -13.85
N GLU A 187 -3.48 -4.18 -14.12
CA GLU A 187 -2.77 -3.86 -15.36
C GLU A 187 -3.46 -4.38 -16.61
N ALA A 188 -4.02 -5.60 -16.57
CA ALA A 188 -4.79 -6.15 -17.68
C ALA A 188 -6.00 -5.25 -18.01
N ARG A 189 -6.69 -4.76 -16.97
CA ARG A 189 -7.79 -3.82 -17.13
C ARG A 189 -7.35 -2.46 -17.64
N CYS A 190 -6.26 -1.90 -17.12
CA CYS A 190 -5.72 -0.63 -17.59
C CYS A 190 -5.32 -0.71 -19.05
N ARG A 191 -4.69 -1.82 -19.48
CA ARG A 191 -4.38 -2.07 -20.90
C ARG A 191 -5.64 -2.12 -21.76
N ALA A 192 -6.66 -2.86 -21.33
CA ALA A 192 -7.93 -2.94 -22.06
C ALA A 192 -8.66 -1.59 -22.14
N LYS A 193 -8.58 -0.75 -21.09
CA LYS A 193 -9.26 0.54 -21.01
C LYS A 193 -8.54 1.65 -21.78
N TYR A 194 -7.21 1.71 -21.68
CA TYR A 194 -6.41 2.84 -22.18
C TYR A 194 -5.67 2.54 -23.49
N GLY A 195 -5.58 1.28 -23.91
CA GLY A 195 -4.95 0.89 -25.18
C GLY A 195 -3.55 1.48 -25.34
N ALA A 196 -3.30 2.18 -26.46
CA ALA A 196 -2.01 2.82 -26.76
C ALA A 196 -1.58 3.84 -25.69
N ASP A 197 -2.53 4.49 -24.99
CA ASP A 197 -2.18 5.40 -23.89
C ASP A 197 -1.58 4.66 -22.71
N TRP A 198 -1.95 3.40 -22.50
CA TRP A 198 -1.30 2.58 -21.49
C TRP A 198 0.17 2.35 -21.83
N ASP A 199 0.49 2.10 -23.09
CA ASP A 199 1.89 1.90 -23.51
C ASP A 199 2.71 3.19 -23.37
N ARG A 200 2.11 4.35 -23.67
CA ARG A 200 2.71 5.67 -23.38
C ARG A 200 2.94 5.86 -21.87
N TYR A 201 2.01 5.42 -21.04
CA TYR A 201 2.16 5.46 -19.59
C TYR A 201 3.29 4.56 -19.09
N LEU A 202 3.37 3.33 -19.63
CA LEU A 202 4.44 2.38 -19.31
C LEU A 202 5.82 2.92 -19.72
N ALA A 203 5.92 3.65 -20.83
CA ALA A 203 7.16 4.30 -21.25
C ALA A 203 7.59 5.43 -20.30
N LYS A 204 6.63 6.20 -19.76
CA LYS A 204 6.91 7.25 -18.76
C LYS A 204 7.30 6.65 -17.40
N VAL A 205 6.59 5.62 -16.94
CA VAL A 205 6.79 4.96 -15.65
C VAL A 205 7.06 3.47 -15.86
N PRO A 206 8.29 3.08 -16.25
CA PRO A 206 8.63 1.70 -16.60
C PRO A 206 8.65 0.75 -15.40
N SER A 207 8.98 1.26 -14.23
CA SER A 207 9.06 0.49 -12.98
C SER A 207 7.67 0.01 -12.52
N ARG A 208 7.53 -1.30 -12.30
CA ARG A 208 6.28 -1.89 -11.80
C ARG A 208 6.14 -1.74 -10.28
N PHE A 209 7.03 -2.40 -9.53
CA PHE A 209 6.99 -2.45 -8.06
C PHE A 209 8.16 -1.66 -7.44
N PHE A 210 9.38 -1.93 -7.89
CA PHE A 210 10.59 -1.30 -7.38
C PHE A 210 11.02 -0.15 -8.28
N PRO A 211 11.31 1.04 -7.73
CA PRO A 211 11.92 2.12 -8.49
C PRO A 211 13.26 1.69 -9.06
N SER A 212 13.50 1.92 -10.35
CA SER A 212 14.83 1.76 -10.91
C SER A 212 15.75 2.88 -10.42
N ILE A 213 17.03 2.56 -10.19
CA ILE A 213 18.04 3.53 -9.73
C ILE A 213 18.10 4.74 -10.66
N ALA A 214 18.08 4.50 -11.97
CA ALA A 214 18.09 5.56 -13.00
C ALA A 214 16.92 6.53 -12.88
N LEU A 215 15.76 6.09 -12.37
CA LEU A 215 14.56 6.91 -12.27
C LEU A 215 14.49 7.66 -10.94
N VAL A 216 15.09 7.12 -9.87
CA VAL A 216 15.30 7.84 -8.60
C VAL A 216 16.30 8.99 -8.78
N LEU A 217 17.34 8.78 -9.59
CA LEU A 217 18.39 9.78 -9.83
C LEU A 217 18.03 10.85 -10.88
N ARG A 218 16.88 10.73 -11.55
CA ARG A 218 16.38 11.82 -12.42
C ARG A 218 16.00 13.00 -11.56
N THR A 219 16.79 14.08 -11.62
CA THR A 219 16.48 15.36 -10.98
C THR A 219 15.10 15.85 -11.43
N PRO A 220 14.29 16.44 -10.54
CA PRO A 220 13.03 17.05 -10.94
C PRO A 220 13.30 18.07 -12.03
N ARG A 221 12.58 18.01 -13.16
CA ARG A 221 12.59 19.13 -14.10
C ARG A 221 11.99 20.32 -13.36
N THR A 222 12.80 21.34 -13.11
CA THR A 222 12.31 22.65 -12.68
C THR A 222 11.32 23.13 -13.73
N SER A 223 10.04 23.23 -13.36
CA SER A 223 9.03 23.89 -14.17
C SER A 223 9.41 25.37 -14.26
N SER A 224 9.93 25.79 -15.42
CA SER A 224 10.04 27.20 -15.82
C SER A 224 8.68 27.74 -16.23
#